data_AF-A0A2D6YKW2-F1
#
_entry.id   AF-A0A2D6YKW2-F1
#
_cell.length_a   1.000
_cell.length_b   1.000
_cell.length_c   1.000
_cell.angle_alpha   90.00
_cell.angle_beta   90.00
_cell.angle_gamma   90.00
#
_symmetry.space_group_name_H-M   'P 1'
#
loop_
_entity.id
_entity.type
_entity.pdbx_description
1 polymer ?
#
loop_
_entity_poly.entity_id
_entity_poly.type
_entity_poly.pdbx_seq_one_letter_code
_entity_poly.pdbx_strand_id
1 'polypeptide(L)'
;MKEIQWNRALLTEFLRSHAHRQICILDQRSRAFLLGIIPAVFEMDLCSSTLSEASLNVEKMGCDISLTMHEQFLGIHLLFFSENTDQQILSFPWEIPYSSLQIELASEKMDA
;
A
#
# COMPACT_ATOMS: atom_id res chain seq x y z
N MET A 1 -8.28 21.10 5.69
CA MET A 1 -8.24 19.70 6.14
C MET A 1 -7.07 19.57 7.09
N LYS A 2 -7.22 18.88 8.23
CA LYS A 2 -6.06 18.59 9.09
C LYS A 2 -5.19 17.58 8.35
N GLU A 3 -3.92 17.91 8.12
CA GLU A 3 -2.94 16.94 7.64
C GLU A 3 -2.82 15.83 8.70
N ILE A 4 -3.18 14.61 8.33
CA ILE A 4 -2.95 13.44 9.17
C ILE A 4 -1.45 13.15 9.09
N GLN A 5 -0.76 13.20 10.23
CA GLN A 5 0.60 12.71 10.31
C GLN A 5 0.57 11.19 10.46
N TRP A 6 0.89 10.48 9.38
CA TRP A 6 0.98 9.04 9.41
C TRP A 6 2.15 8.57 10.28
N ASN A 7 1.96 7.41 10.89
CA ASN A 7 3.00 6.58 11.46
C ASN A 7 2.60 5.12 11.27
N ARG A 8 3.50 4.18 11.61
CA ARG A 8 3.27 2.74 11.43
C ARG A 8 1.95 2.28 12.05
N ALA A 9 1.68 2.63 13.30
CA ALA A 9 0.50 2.19 14.03
C ALA A 9 -0.80 2.76 13.44
N LEU A 10 -0.83 4.07 13.18
CA LEU A 10 -2.00 4.75 12.61
C LEU A 10 -2.32 4.24 11.20
N LEU A 11 -1.29 4.03 10.38
CA LEU A 11 -1.47 3.48 9.04
C LEU A 11 -1.99 2.05 9.08
N THR A 12 -1.37 1.19 9.89
CA THR A 12 -1.77 -0.21 10.03
C THR A 12 -3.23 -0.32 10.44
N GLU A 13 -3.64 0.45 11.45
CA GLU A 13 -5.02 0.45 11.93
C GLU A 13 -5.99 1.03 10.90
N PHE A 14 -5.60 2.09 10.18
CA PHE A 14 -6.41 2.64 9.10
C PHE A 14 -6.66 1.60 8.00
N LEU A 15 -5.62 0.91 7.51
CA LEU A 15 -5.76 -0.08 6.44
C LEU A 15 -6.59 -1.28 6.90
N ARG A 16 -6.45 -1.70 8.16
CA ARG A 16 -7.26 -2.76 8.77
C ARG A 16 -8.74 -2.37 8.87
N SER A 17 -9.03 -1.18 9.39
CA SER A 17 -10.39 -0.65 9.55
C SER A 17 -11.10 -0.42 8.21
N HIS A 18 -10.36 -0.32 7.10
CA HIS A 18 -10.87 -0.08 5.76
C HIS A 18 -10.54 -1.22 4.78
N ALA A 19 -10.29 -2.43 5.30
CA ALA A 19 -10.12 -3.60 4.46
C ALA A 19 -11.33 -3.80 3.54
N HIS A 20 -11.07 -4.34 2.34
CA HIS A 20 -12.03 -4.52 1.25
C HIS A 20 -12.61 -3.22 0.66
N ARG A 21 -12.13 -2.06 1.08
CA ARG A 21 -12.47 -0.78 0.44
C ARG A 21 -11.36 -0.35 -0.52
N GLN A 22 -11.75 0.37 -1.56
CA GLN A 22 -10.78 0.95 -2.48
C GLN A 22 -10.11 2.16 -1.82
N ILE A 23 -8.78 2.18 -1.87
CA ILE A 23 -7.92 3.23 -1.33
C ILE A 23 -7.02 3.79 -2.42
N CYS A 24 -6.71 5.07 -2.31
CA CYS A 24 -5.68 5.73 -3.08
C CYS A 24 -4.48 5.99 -2.17
N ILE A 25 -3.31 5.46 -2.54
CA ILE A 25 -2.02 5.71 -1.90
C ILE A 25 -1.25 6.68 -2.79
N LEU A 26 -0.89 7.85 -2.28
CA LEU A 26 -0.21 8.92 -3.01
C LEU A 26 1.12 9.29 -2.32
N ASP A 27 2.21 9.32 -3.09
CA ASP A 27 3.46 9.96 -2.67
C ASP A 27 3.47 11.41 -3.15
N GLN A 28 3.38 12.35 -2.23
CA GLN A 28 3.35 13.76 -2.55
C GLN A 28 4.65 14.27 -3.20
N ARG A 29 5.78 13.57 -3.04
CA ARG A 29 7.08 13.98 -3.62
C ARG A 29 7.14 13.73 -5.13
N SER A 30 6.63 12.58 -5.56
CA SER A 30 6.66 12.15 -6.97
C SER A 30 5.33 12.40 -7.70
N ARG A 31 4.24 12.61 -6.94
CA ARG A 31 2.85 12.62 -7.43
C ARG A 31 2.42 11.29 -8.06
N ALA A 32 3.17 10.22 -7.83
CA ALA A 32 2.74 8.88 -8.22
C ALA A 32 1.73 8.35 -7.21
N PHE A 33 0.74 7.60 -7.71
CA PHE A 33 -0.31 7.03 -6.88
C PHE A 33 -0.64 5.59 -7.30
N LEU A 34 -1.18 4.82 -6.34
CA LEU A 34 -1.76 3.51 -6.56
C LEU A 34 -3.20 3.51 -6.06
N LEU A 35 -4.11 3.02 -6.89
CA LEU A 35 -5.53 2.89 -6.56
C LEU A 35 -5.87 1.40 -6.53
N GLY A 36 -6.23 0.87 -5.37
CA GLY A 36 -6.48 -0.56 -5.22
C GLY A 36 -7.25 -0.91 -3.97
N ILE A 37 -7.45 -2.20 -3.75
CA ILE A 37 -8.15 -2.75 -2.59
C ILE A 37 -7.17 -3.51 -1.73
N ILE A 38 -7.14 -3.23 -0.43
CA ILE A 38 -6.41 -4.05 0.55
C ILE A 38 -7.39 -5.09 1.11
N PRO A 39 -7.18 -6.39 0.87
CA PRO A 39 -8.08 -7.42 1.39
C PRO A 39 -7.87 -7.67 2.89
N ALA A 40 -6.63 -7.60 3.38
CA ALA A 40 -6.28 -7.82 4.77
C ALA A 40 -4.92 -7.20 5.08
N VAL A 41 -4.69 -6.94 6.38
CA VAL A 41 -3.40 -6.53 6.93
C VAL A 41 -2.94 -7.61 7.91
N PHE A 42 -1.74 -8.11 7.71
CA PHE A 42 -1.12 -9.14 8.54
C PHE A 42 -0.03 -8.53 9.42
N GLU A 43 0.17 -9.10 10.60
CA GLU A 43 1.28 -8.76 11.49
C GLU A 43 2.15 -10.00 11.70
N MET A 44 3.44 -9.84 11.48
CA MET A 44 4.44 -10.87 11.70
C MET A 44 5.36 -10.47 12.85
N ASP A 45 5.54 -11.37 13.80
CA ASP A 45 6.55 -11.25 14.84
C ASP A 45 7.91 -11.69 14.29
N LEU A 46 8.87 -10.77 14.26
CA LEU A 46 10.25 -10.99 13.82
C LEU A 46 11.22 -11.13 14.99
N CYS A 47 10.77 -11.62 16.15
CA CYS A 47 11.52 -11.87 17.39
C CYS A 47 12.08 -10.62 18.10
N SER A 48 12.28 -9.51 17.38
CA SER A 48 12.75 -8.21 17.92
C SER A 48 11.89 -7.02 17.48
N SER A 49 11.00 -7.23 16.53
CA SER A 49 10.12 -6.21 15.97
C SER A 49 8.87 -6.86 15.39
N THR A 50 7.82 -6.07 15.20
CA THR A 50 6.61 -6.49 14.49
C THR A 50 6.62 -5.81 13.13
N LEU A 51 6.52 -6.61 12.05
CA LEU A 51 6.30 -6.10 10.71
C LEU A 51 4.82 -6.25 10.37
N SER A 52 4.19 -5.15 9.96
CA SER A 52 2.85 -5.21 9.39
C SER A 52 2.95 -5.15 7.88
N GLU A 53 2.22 -6.03 7.19
CA GLU A 53 2.22 -6.14 5.74
C GLU A 53 0.82 -6.32 5.17
N ALA A 54 0.64 -5.96 3.90
CA ALA A 54 -0.59 -6.12 3.17
C ALA A 54 -0.31 -6.28 1.68
N SER A 55 -1.22 -6.92 0.94
CA SER A 55 -1.24 -6.85 -0.51
C SER A 55 -2.17 -5.73 -0.96
N LEU A 56 -1.82 -5.03 -2.04
CA LEU A 56 -2.71 -4.08 -2.70
C LEU A 56 -3.15 -4.65 -4.04
N ASN A 57 -4.43 -5.02 -4.13
CA ASN A 57 -5.00 -5.53 -5.36
C ASN A 57 -5.37 -4.34 -6.27
N VAL A 58 -4.59 -4.14 -7.32
CA VAL A 58 -4.84 -3.10 -8.34
C VAL A 58 -5.37 -3.78 -9.59
N GLU A 59 -6.56 -3.38 -10.03
CA GLU A 59 -7.13 -3.92 -11.26
C GLU A 59 -6.26 -3.58 -12.48
N LYS A 60 -6.01 -4.58 -13.34
CA LYS A 60 -5.37 -4.43 -14.65
C LYS A 60 -3.94 -3.86 -14.65
N MET A 61 -3.22 -3.92 -13.53
CA MET A 61 -1.82 -3.47 -13.46
C MET A 61 -0.80 -4.54 -13.90
N GLY A 62 -1.19 -5.81 -13.93
CA GLY A 62 -0.31 -6.91 -14.36
C GLY A 62 0.89 -7.13 -13.42
N CYS A 63 0.80 -6.67 -12.18
CA CYS A 63 1.82 -6.85 -11.15
C CYS A 63 1.18 -7.11 -9.79
N ASP A 64 1.91 -7.82 -8.93
CA ASP A 64 1.56 -7.92 -7.52
C ASP A 64 2.18 -6.74 -6.78
N ILE A 65 1.44 -6.20 -5.81
CA ILE A 65 1.88 -5.09 -5.00
C ILE A 65 1.85 -5.51 -3.54
N SER A 66 3.03 -5.54 -2.93
CA SER A 66 3.20 -5.74 -1.50
C SER A 66 3.42 -4.39 -0.81
N LEU A 67 2.78 -4.22 0.34
CA LEU A 67 2.91 -3.09 1.25
C LEU A 67 3.53 -3.58 2.56
N THR A 68 4.51 -2.84 3.06
CA THR A 68 5.19 -3.10 4.34
C THR A 68 5.24 -1.82 5.17
N MET A 69 4.73 -1.85 6.39
CA MET A 69 4.68 -0.69 7.26
C MET A 69 5.92 -0.67 8.16
N HIS A 70 6.91 0.14 7.80
CA HIS A 70 8.14 0.36 8.57
C HIS A 70 7.96 1.50 9.58
N GLU A 71 8.92 1.71 10.48
CA GLU A 71 8.78 2.75 11.52
C GLU A 71 8.68 4.18 10.95
N GLN A 72 9.27 4.44 9.78
CA GLN A 72 9.39 5.79 9.21
C GLN A 72 8.73 5.96 7.83
N PHE A 73 8.39 4.88 7.15
CA PHE A 73 7.88 4.90 5.79
C PHE A 73 6.97 3.71 5.48
N LEU A 74 6.16 3.88 4.44
CA LEU A 74 5.46 2.78 3.77
C LEU A 74 6.38 2.25 2.67
N GLY A 75 6.79 0.98 2.79
CA GLY A 75 7.47 0.25 1.74
C GLY A 75 6.44 -0.32 0.77
N ILE A 76 6.64 -0.09 -0.52
CA ILE A 76 5.83 -0.63 -1.61
C ILE A 76 6.75 -1.42 -2.51
N HIS A 77 6.39 -2.66 -2.81
CA HIS A 77 7.15 -3.51 -3.71
C HIS A 77 6.25 -3.95 -4.87
N LEU A 78 6.60 -3.52 -6.07
CA LEU A 78 5.92 -3.87 -7.31
C LEU A 78 6.64 -5.07 -7.94
N LEU A 79 5.94 -6.19 -8.07
CA LEU A 79 6.45 -7.45 -8.60
C LEU A 79 5.78 -7.75 -9.94
N PHE A 80 6.54 -7.70 -11.02
CA PHE A 80 6.06 -8.01 -12.37
C PHE A 80 6.45 -9.43 -12.73
N PHE A 81 5.49 -10.18 -13.27
CA PHE A 81 5.65 -11.57 -13.68
C PHE A 81 5.48 -11.69 -15.19
N SER A 82 6.17 -12.64 -15.81
CA SER A 82 5.91 -12.95 -17.22
C SER A 82 4.52 -13.56 -17.37
N GLU A 83 3.80 -13.18 -18.42
CA GLU A 83 2.47 -13.69 -18.72
C GLU A 83 2.41 -15.22 -18.65
N ASN A 84 1.43 -15.75 -17.91
CA ASN A 84 1.17 -17.17 -17.72
C ASN A 84 2.30 -17.98 -17.04
N THR A 85 3.18 -17.32 -16.30
CA THR A 85 4.23 -17.99 -15.50
C THR A 85 4.39 -17.32 -14.13
N ASP A 86 4.85 -18.06 -13.13
CA ASP A 86 5.26 -17.50 -11.83
C ASP A 86 6.68 -16.90 -11.88
N GLN A 87 7.25 -16.69 -13.08
CA GLN A 87 8.58 -16.15 -13.22
C GLN A 87 8.54 -14.63 -13.04
N GLN A 88 9.08 -14.15 -11.91
CA GLN A 88 9.32 -12.74 -11.68
C GLN A 88 10.34 -12.21 -12.71
N ILE A 89 9.94 -11.17 -13.45
CA ILE A 89 10.77 -10.55 -14.49
C ILE A 89 11.35 -9.22 -14.05
N LEU A 90 10.62 -8.45 -13.23
CA LEU A 90 11.06 -7.16 -12.71
C LEU A 90 10.52 -6.96 -11.30
N SER A 91 11.29 -6.23 -10.50
CA SER A 91 10.88 -5.77 -9.18
C SER A 91 11.30 -4.34 -8.95
N PHE A 92 10.37 -3.51 -8.46
CA PHE A 92 10.65 -2.12 -8.14
C PHE A 92 10.26 -1.82 -6.69
N PRO A 93 11.25 -1.51 -5.83
CA PRO A 93 10.96 -0.97 -4.51
C PRO A 93 10.62 0.51 -4.61
N TRP A 94 9.66 0.94 -3.81
CA TRP A 94 9.26 2.33 -3.67
C TRP A 94 8.94 2.63 -2.21
N GLU A 95 9.70 3.54 -1.62
CA GLU A 95 9.54 3.94 -0.24
C GLU A 95 8.87 5.31 -0.16
N ILE A 96 7.76 5.41 0.56
CA ILE A 96 7.04 6.67 0.81
C ILE A 96 7.19 7.03 2.31
N PRO A 97 8.02 8.02 2.68
CA PRO A 97 8.08 8.54 4.03
C PRO A 97 6.70 8.99 4.49
N TYR A 98 6.37 8.74 5.75
CA TYR A 98 5.05 9.10 6.28
C TYR A 98 4.75 10.60 6.23
N SER A 99 5.77 11.44 6.25
CA SER A 99 5.66 12.89 6.06
C SER A 99 5.20 13.31 4.67
N SER A 100 5.26 12.41 3.68
CA SER A 100 4.88 12.65 2.28
C SER A 100 3.79 11.68 1.80
N LEU A 101 3.31 10.82 2.68
CA LEU A 101 2.27 9.85 2.40
C LEU A 101 0.91 10.53 2.53
N GLN A 102 0.09 10.41 1.50
CA GLN A 102 -1.32 10.73 1.56
C GLN A 102 -2.13 9.48 1.21
N ILE A 103 -3.10 9.15 2.05
CA ILE A 103 -3.99 8.02 1.85
C ILE A 103 -5.42 8.49 2.00
N GLU A 104 -6.23 8.12 1.02
CA GLU A 104 -7.64 8.47 0.95
C GLU A 104 -8.46 7.25 0.57
N LEU A 105 -9.69 7.18 1.09
CA LEU A 105 -10.68 6.25 0.58
C LEU A 105 -11.13 6.77 -0.77
N ALA A 106 -11.11 5.91 -1.79
CA ALA A 106 -11.76 6.25 -3.05
C ALA A 106 -13.25 6.42 -2.79
N SER A 107 -13.81 7.57 -3.18
CA SER A 107 -15.25 7.82 -3.08
C SER A 107 -15.99 6.91 -4.05
N GLU A 108 -17.09 6.28 -3.61
CA GLU A 108 -17.96 5.43 -4.45
C GLU A 108 -18.65 6.17 -5.62
N LYS A 109 -18.34 7.44 -5.86
CA LYS A 109 -18.93 8.21 -6.97
C LYS A 109 -17.98 8.33 -8.15
N MET A 110 -17.99 7.31 -9.00
CA MET A 110 -17.70 7.45 -10.43
C MET A 110 -18.67 6.59 -11.24
N ASP A 111 -19.97 6.84 -11.07
CA ASP A 111 -20.99 6.51 -12.08
C ASP A 111 -21.89 7.74 -12.28
N ALA A 112 -21.72 8.39 -13.43
CA ALA A 112 -22.71 9.19 -14.12
C ALA A 112 -22.34 9.27 -15.61
#